data_AF-A0A9E4YYN3-F1
#
_entry.id   AF-A0A9E4YYN3-F1
#
_cell.length_a   1.000
_cell.length_b   1.000
_cell.length_c   1.000
_cell.angle_alpha   90.00
_cell.angle_beta   90.00
_cell.angle_gamma   90.00
#
_symmetry.space_group_name_H-M   'P 1'
#
loop_
_entity.id
_entity.type
_entity.pdbx_description
1 polymer ?
#
loop_
_entity_poly.entity_id
_entity_poly.type
_entity_poly.pdbx_seq_one_letter_code
_entity_poly.pdbx_strand_id
1 'polypeptide(L)' 'SSGVIARRHPYNYEMGMGYEIPNFEDNGLKLPGVVLDSTNARAGEQNQRAFYGRWAEFMASEDWGRLATWR' A
#
# COMPACT_ATOMS: atom_id res chain seq x y z
N SER A 1 18.90 1.26 7.32
CA SER A 1 20.16 1.98 7.61
C SER A 1 20.25 2.27 9.10
N SER A 2 21.40 2.07 9.75
CA SER A 2 21.57 2.29 11.20
C SER A 2 22.12 3.69 11.57
N GLY A 3 22.59 4.46 10.58
CA GLY A 3 23.21 5.78 10.81
C GLY A 3 22.23 6.83 11.32
N VAL A 4 22.70 7.72 12.20
CA VAL A 4 21.89 8.79 12.81
C VAL A 4 21.30 9.73 11.76
N ILE A 5 22.10 10.15 10.78
CA ILE A 5 21.64 11.08 9.72
C ILE A 5 20.66 10.39 8.77
N ALA A 6 20.93 9.13 8.38
CA ALA A 6 20.08 8.40 7.45
C ALA A 6 18.65 8.20 7.96
N ARG A 7 18.44 8.12 9.28
CA ARG A 7 17.11 7.97 9.91
C ARG A 7 16.29 9.25 9.95
N ARG A 8 16.88 10.42 9.62
CA ARG A 8 16.17 11.71 9.62
C ARG A 8 15.42 11.98 8.33
N HIS A 9 15.68 11.19 7.29
CA HIS A 9 15.06 11.35 5.97
C HIS A 9 14.07 10.21 5.73
N PRO A 10 12.84 10.51 5.27
CA PRO A 10 11.88 9.48 4.90
C PRO A 10 12.34 8.73 3.66
N TYR A 11 11.97 7.46 3.58
CA TYR A 11 12.06 6.71 2.32
C TYR A 11 10.98 7.20 1.35
N ASN A 12 11.35 7.34 0.07
CA ASN A 12 10.38 7.63 -0.98
C ASN A 12 9.61 6.34 -1.31
N TYR A 13 8.28 6.42 -1.20
CA TYR A 13 7.34 5.35 -1.55
C TYR A 13 6.30 5.84 -2.57
N GLU A 14 6.63 6.84 -3.38
CA GLU A 14 5.72 7.50 -4.32
C GLU A 14 5.68 6.78 -5.68
N MET A 15 6.42 5.68 -5.86
CA MET A 15 6.43 4.95 -7.12
C MET A 15 5.02 4.43 -7.45
N GLY A 16 4.55 4.75 -8.65
CA GLY A 16 3.25 4.33 -9.14
C GLY A 16 2.06 5.02 -8.44
N MET A 17 2.28 6.06 -7.63
CA MET A 17 1.20 6.84 -7.02
C MET A 17 0.35 7.53 -8.09
N GLY A 18 -0.97 7.41 -7.99
CA GLY A 18 -1.95 7.93 -8.95
C GLY A 18 -2.30 6.98 -10.10
N TYR A 19 -1.68 5.79 -10.15
CA TYR A 19 -1.96 4.76 -11.16
C TYR A 19 -2.70 3.54 -10.58
N GLU A 20 -3.21 3.66 -9.35
CA GLU A 20 -4.01 2.64 -8.71
C GLU A 20 -5.40 2.52 -9.35
N ILE A 21 -5.79 1.30 -9.71
CA ILE A 21 -7.07 0.98 -10.33
C ILE A 21 -7.88 0.10 -9.38
N PRO A 22 -8.98 0.61 -8.77
CA PRO A 22 -9.89 -0.21 -7.99
C PRO A 22 -10.74 -1.10 -8.90
N ASN A 23 -11.05 -2.32 -8.43
CA ASN A 23 -11.92 -3.29 -9.15
C ASN A 23 -11.47 -3.52 -10.60
N PHE A 24 -10.16 -3.68 -10.80
CA PHE A 24 -9.57 -3.89 -12.11
C PHE A 24 -10.13 -5.15 -12.79
N GLU A 25 -10.29 -5.09 -14.11
CA GLU A 25 -10.74 -6.23 -14.93
C GLU A 25 -9.74 -6.46 -16.06
N ASP A 26 -9.29 -7.70 -16.19
CA ASP A 26 -8.39 -8.15 -17.25
C ASP A 26 -9.11 -9.23 -18.08
N ASN A 27 -9.51 -8.88 -19.31
CA ASN A 27 -10.14 -9.82 -20.26
C ASN A 27 -11.33 -10.62 -19.66
N GLY A 28 -12.18 -9.96 -18.87
CA GLY A 28 -13.32 -10.58 -18.19
C GLY A 28 -13.00 -11.19 -16.81
N LEU A 29 -11.73 -11.25 -16.41
CA LEU A 29 -11.33 -11.63 -15.06
C LEU A 29 -11.35 -10.41 -14.15
N LYS A 30 -12.27 -10.39 -13.18
CA LYS A 30 -12.35 -9.33 -12.17
C LYS A 30 -11.37 -9.58 -11.05
N LEU A 31 -10.46 -8.63 -10.84
CA LEU A 31 -9.49 -8.63 -9.75
C LEU A 31 -9.98 -7.67 -8.65
N PRO A 32 -10.40 -8.20 -7.48
CA PRO A 32 -10.89 -7.36 -6.40
C PRO A 32 -9.76 -6.59 -5.72
N GLY A 33 -10.14 -5.51 -5.03
CA GLY A 33 -9.18 -4.63 -4.37
C GLY A 33 -8.60 -3.58 -5.31
N VAL A 34 -7.36 -3.20 -5.06
CA VAL A 34 -6.65 -2.15 -5.79
C VAL A 34 -5.47 -2.78 -6.52
N VAL A 35 -5.44 -2.62 -7.83
CA VAL A 35 -4.39 -3.17 -8.70
C VAL A 35 -3.64 -2.02 -9.36
N LEU A 36 -2.33 -2.18 -9.53
CA LEU A 36 -1.57 -1.34 -10.44
C LEU A 36 -1.28 -2.17 -11.68
N ASP A 37 -1.76 -1.71 -12.83
CA ASP A 37 -1.49 -2.36 -14.11
C ASP A 37 -0.03 -2.09 -14.54
N SER A 38 0.79 -3.13 -14.40
CA SER A 38 2.21 -3.11 -14.77
C SER A 38 2.48 -3.51 -16.22
N THR A 39 1.45 -3.73 -17.05
CA THR A 39 1.59 -4.24 -18.43
C THR A 39 2.51 -3.36 -19.28
N ASN A 40 2.45 -2.04 -19.10
CA ASN A 40 3.36 -1.09 -19.74
C ASN A 40 4.63 -0.81 -18.92
N ALA A 41 5.20 -1.86 -18.31
CA ALA A 41 6.42 -1.84 -17.48
C ALA A 41 6.38 -0.84 -16.31
N ARG A 42 5.22 -0.66 -15.69
CA ARG A 42 5.08 0.18 -14.48
C ARG A 42 5.24 -0.68 -13.24
N ALA A 43 6.41 -0.61 -12.60
CA ALA A 43 6.52 -1.05 -11.21
C ALA A 43 5.87 0.02 -10.31
N GLY A 44 5.37 -0.41 -9.16
CA GLY A 44 4.66 0.45 -8.22
C GLY A 44 4.83 -0.03 -6.79
N GLU A 45 4.61 0.90 -5.86
CA GLU A 45 4.76 0.67 -4.42
C GLU A 45 3.43 0.75 -3.66
N GLN A 46 2.30 0.62 -4.35
CA GLN A 46 0.97 0.67 -3.74
C GLN A 46 0.78 -0.41 -2.67
N ASN A 47 1.35 -1.60 -2.87
CA ASN A 47 1.27 -2.70 -1.90
C ASN A 47 2.07 -2.40 -0.63
N GLN A 48 3.26 -1.79 -0.79
CA GLN A 48 4.11 -1.36 0.31
C GLN A 48 3.43 -0.23 1.10
N ARG A 49 2.84 0.75 0.40
CA ARG A 49 2.04 1.81 1.04
C ARG A 49 0.86 1.23 1.83
N ALA A 50 0.09 0.31 1.24
CA ALA A 50 -1.02 -0.35 1.93
C ALA A 50 -0.55 -1.15 3.16
N PHE A 51 0.55 -1.90 3.02
CA PHE A 51 1.14 -2.67 4.12
C PHE A 51 1.58 -1.77 5.28
N TYR A 52 2.38 -0.73 5.00
CA TYR A 52 2.87 0.17 6.05
C TYR A 52 1.76 1.05 6.63
N GLY A 53 0.75 1.42 5.85
CA GLY A 53 -0.45 2.09 6.33
C GLY A 53 -1.19 1.20 7.33
N ARG A 54 -1.44 -0.07 6.98
CA ARG A 54 -2.08 -1.01 7.89
C ARG A 54 -1.23 -1.31 9.11
N TRP A 55 0.09 -1.44 8.96
CA TRP A 55 1.02 -1.58 10.09
C TRP A 55 0.91 -0.39 11.05
N ALA A 56 0.85 0.84 10.53
CA ALA A 56 0.70 2.03 11.36
C ALA A 56 -0.62 2.03 12.14
N GLU A 57 -1.72 1.60 11.51
CA GLU A 57 -3.01 1.42 12.20
C GLU A 57 -2.90 0.38 13.32
N PHE A 58 -2.25 -0.76 13.08
CA PHE A 58 -2.02 -1.78 14.11
C PHE A 58 -1.18 -1.25 15.28
N MET A 59 -0.13 -0.47 15.00
CA MET A 59 0.72 0.11 16.04
C MET A 59 0.02 1.22 16.84
N ALA A 60 -0.99 1.87 16.26
CA ALA A 60 -1.75 2.94 16.89
C ALA A 60 -3.01 2.47 17.63
N SER A 61 -3.49 1.25 17.37
CA SER A 61 -4.71 0.73 18.01
C SER A 61 -4.42 0.02 19.33
N GLU A 62 -5.34 0.17 20.28
CA GLU A 62 -5.30 -0.51 21.59
C GLU A 62 -5.92 -1.91 21.54
N ASP A 63 -6.82 -2.16 20.58
CA ASP A 63 -7.61 -3.39 20.51
C ASP A 63 -8.09 -3.73 19.09
N TRP A 64 -8.68 -4.92 18.97
CA TRP A 64 -9.24 -5.44 17.71
C TRP A 64 -10.58 -4.81 17.31
N GLY A 65 -11.37 -4.33 18.27
CA GLY A 65 -12.67 -3.70 18.00
C GLY A 65 -12.52 -2.42 17.18
N ARG A 66 -11.46 -1.66 17.40
CA ARG A 66 -11.10 -0.49 16.59
C ARG A 66 -10.48 -0.83 15.23
N LEU A 67 -9.82 -1.99 15.12
CA LEU A 67 -9.11 -2.39 13.90
C LEU A 67 -9.98 -3.15 12.90
N ALA A 68 -10.90 -3.99 13.37
CA ALA A 68 -11.66 -4.94 12.55
C ALA A 68 -13.05 -4.40 12.19
N THR A 69 -13.11 -3.24 11.52
CA THR A 69 -14.34 -2.55 11.11
C THR A 69 -15.16 -3.28 10.03
N TRP A 70 -14.65 -4.40 9.53
CA TRP A 70 -15.28 -5.25 8.52
C TRP A 70 -16.02 -6.46 9.12
N ARG A 71 -16.03 -6.61 10.45
CA ARG A 71 -16.92 -7.54 11.15
C ARG A 71 -18.28 -6.90 11.38
#